data_AF-A0A846BGK8-F1
#
_entry.id   AF-A0A846BGK8-F1
#
_cell.length_a   1.000
_cell.length_b   1.000
_cell.length_c   1.000
_cell.angle_alpha   90.00
_cell.angle_beta   90.00
_cell.angle_gamma   90.00
#
_symmetry.space_group_name_H-M   'P 1'
#
loop_
_entity.id
_entity.type
_entity.pdbx_description
1 polymer ?
#
loop_
_entity_poly.entity_id
_entity_poly.type
_entity_poly.pdbx_seq_one_letter_code
_entity_poly.pdbx_strand_id
1 'polypeptide(L)'
;MTDSIRFLMCSPDKYDVDYVINPWMEGNIHKSSRDRALEQWQKLCYIIKEHAVVDLVEPQSGWPDMVFTANAGLVLGKNVVLSRFLHKERQGEEPYFKDWFEDKGYTVYELP
;
A
#
# COMPACT_ATOMS: atom_id res chain seq x y z
N MET A 1 21.87 -17.53 6.48
CA MET A 1 21.52 -16.88 5.19
C MET A 1 21.00 -15.51 5.56
N THR A 2 21.63 -14.43 5.09
CA THR A 2 21.07 -13.08 5.24
C THR A 2 19.79 -13.01 4.43
N ASP A 3 18.67 -12.73 5.08
CA ASP A 3 17.39 -12.57 4.39
C ASP A 3 17.52 -11.50 3.30
N SER A 4 17.02 -11.81 2.10
CA SER A 4 16.92 -10.84 1.01
C SER A 4 15.97 -9.71 1.41
N ILE A 5 16.37 -8.46 1.14
CA ILE A 5 15.53 -7.28 1.36
C ILE A 5 14.24 -7.43 0.54
N ARG A 6 13.10 -7.17 1.19
CA ARG A 6 11.76 -7.33 0.62
C ARG A 6 10.95 -6.05 0.80
N PHE A 7 10.27 -5.63 -0.27
CA PHE A 7 9.29 -4.55 -0.25
C PHE A 7 7.90 -5.10 -0.58
N LEU A 8 6.88 -4.57 0.09
CA LEU A 8 5.48 -4.75 -0.29
C LEU A 8 5.05 -3.57 -1.16
N MET A 9 4.45 -3.85 -2.31
CA MET A 9 3.83 -2.85 -3.17
C MET A 9 2.40 -3.24 -3.54
N CYS A 10 1.59 -2.30 -4.00
CA CYS A 10 0.24 -2.53 -4.53
C CYS A 10 0.12 -1.85 -5.89
N SER A 11 -0.44 -2.56 -6.88
CA SER A 11 -0.63 -2.05 -8.24
C SER A 11 -1.67 -0.91 -8.27
N PRO A 12 -1.52 0.11 -9.14
CA PRO A 12 -2.48 1.21 -9.26
C PRO A 12 -3.72 0.88 -10.11
N ASP A 13 -4.10 -0.39 -10.23
CA ASP A 13 -5.23 -0.81 -11.08
C ASP A 13 -6.58 -0.19 -10.65
N LYS A 14 -6.69 0.18 -9.36
CA LYS A 14 -7.86 0.83 -8.74
C LYS A 14 -7.55 2.24 -8.22
N TYR A 15 -6.43 2.83 -8.63
CA TYR A 15 -6.01 4.16 -8.18
C TYR A 15 -6.80 5.29 -8.86
N ASP A 16 -7.20 6.27 -8.04
CA ASP A 16 -7.58 7.63 -8.44
C ASP A 16 -7.47 8.55 -7.21
N VAL A 17 -7.68 9.86 -7.39
CA VAL A 17 -7.92 10.80 -6.28
C VAL A 17 -9.43 10.96 -6.13
N ASP A 18 -10.03 10.22 -5.19
CA ASP A 18 -11.49 10.20 -4.99
C ASP A 18 -11.97 11.17 -3.88
N TYR A 19 -11.05 11.65 -3.04
CA TYR A 19 -11.34 12.47 -1.87
C TYR A 19 -10.13 13.35 -1.51
N VAL A 20 -10.29 14.23 -0.51
CA VAL A 20 -9.22 15.11 -0.01
C VAL A 20 -9.04 14.88 1.49
N ILE A 21 -7.94 14.20 1.85
CA ILE A 21 -7.53 13.97 3.25
C ILE A 21 -6.15 14.54 3.57
N ASN A 22 -5.49 15.15 2.58
CA ASN A 22 -4.24 15.88 2.74
C ASN A 22 -4.13 17.03 1.72
N PRO A 23 -3.25 18.03 1.94
CA PRO A 23 -3.18 19.22 1.10
C PRO A 23 -2.81 18.98 -0.37
N TRP A 24 -2.17 17.87 -0.72
CA TRP A 24 -1.77 17.56 -2.11
C TRP A 24 -2.94 17.09 -2.96
N MET A 25 -3.98 16.54 -2.34
CA MET A 25 -5.20 16.09 -3.01
C MET A 25 -6.16 17.25 -3.36
N GLU A 26 -6.00 18.40 -2.71
CA GLU A 26 -6.86 19.57 -2.92
C GLU A 26 -6.84 20.00 -4.40
N GLY A 27 -8.02 20.12 -5.00
CA GLY A 27 -8.17 20.46 -6.42
C GLY A 27 -7.74 19.37 -7.40
N ASN A 28 -7.42 18.16 -6.96
CA ASN A 28 -6.95 17.05 -7.80
C ASN A 28 -7.92 15.86 -7.93
N ILE A 29 -9.12 15.94 -7.34
CA ILE A 29 -10.15 14.91 -7.49
C ILE A 29 -10.39 14.59 -8.98
N HIS A 30 -10.32 13.31 -9.34
CA HIS A 30 -10.47 12.76 -10.69
C HIS A 30 -9.56 13.39 -11.77
N LYS A 31 -8.44 14.00 -11.36
CA LYS A 31 -7.42 14.52 -12.28
C LYS A 31 -6.26 13.56 -12.51
N SER A 32 -6.32 12.36 -11.93
CA SER A 32 -5.30 11.35 -12.16
C SER A 32 -5.44 10.76 -13.57
N SER A 33 -4.31 10.37 -14.17
CA SER A 33 -4.29 9.59 -15.40
C SER A 33 -3.90 8.16 -15.06
N ARG A 34 -4.83 7.22 -15.21
CA ARG A 34 -4.61 5.80 -14.86
C ARG A 34 -3.46 5.18 -15.65
N ASP A 35 -3.41 5.40 -16.97
CA ASP A 35 -2.35 4.86 -17.83
C ASP A 35 -0.97 5.39 -17.41
N ARG A 36 -0.88 6.70 -17.13
CA ARG A 36 0.38 7.31 -16.69
C ARG A 36 0.75 6.85 -15.28
N ALA A 37 -0.21 6.67 -14.37
CA ALA A 37 0.03 6.15 -13.04
C ALA A 37 0.58 4.71 -13.09
N LEU A 38 -0.01 3.86 -13.94
CA LEU A 38 0.48 2.50 -14.17
C LEU A 38 1.90 2.50 -14.74
N GLU A 39 2.18 3.32 -15.75
CA GLU A 39 3.53 3.44 -16.34
C GLU A 39 4.57 3.89 -15.29
N GLN A 40 4.24 4.90 -14.49
CA GLN A 40 5.12 5.41 -13.42
C GLN A 40 5.38 4.36 -12.35
N TRP A 41 4.33 3.67 -11.90
CA TRP A 41 4.45 2.60 -10.90
C TRP A 41 5.26 1.42 -11.42
N GLN A 42 5.06 1.00 -12.68
CA GLN A 42 5.84 -0.08 -13.29
C GLN A 42 7.33 0.27 -13.35
N LYS A 43 7.69 1.51 -13.69
CA LYS A 43 9.07 2.00 -13.67
C LYS A 43 9.68 1.92 -12.27
N LEU A 44 8.95 2.36 -11.24
CA LEU A 44 9.41 2.23 -9.85
C LEU A 44 9.59 0.77 -9.43
N CYS A 45 8.58 -0.07 -9.69
CA CYS A 45 8.60 -1.50 -9.37
C CYS A 45 9.75 -2.22 -10.08
N TYR A 46 10.02 -1.89 -11.34
CA TYR A 46 11.16 -2.42 -12.09
C TYR A 46 12.49 -2.07 -11.42
N ILE A 47 12.74 -0.79 -11.11
CA ILE A 47 13.98 -0.34 -10.47
C ILE A 47 14.18 -1.00 -9.10
N ILE A 48 13.13 -1.12 -8.28
CA ILE A 48 13.23 -1.79 -6.98
C ILE A 48 13.58 -3.28 -7.16
N LYS A 49 12.97 -3.95 -8.14
CA LYS A 49 13.22 -5.38 -8.44
C LYS A 49 14.65 -5.68 -8.89
N GLU A 50 15.39 -4.69 -9.39
CA GLU A 50 16.82 -4.84 -9.69
C GLU A 50 17.69 -4.99 -8.43
N HIS A 51 17.16 -4.61 -7.25
CA HIS A 51 17.93 -4.55 -6.00
C HIS A 51 17.29 -5.29 -4.81
N ALA A 52 16.01 -5.63 -4.90
CA ALA A 52 15.25 -6.25 -3.81
C ALA A 52 14.12 -7.14 -4.36
N VAL A 53 13.57 -8.00 -3.50
CA VAL A 53 12.35 -8.74 -3.84
C VAL A 53 11.14 -7.83 -3.62
N VAL A 54 10.19 -7.85 -4.56
CA VAL A 54 8.92 -7.13 -4.43
C VAL A 54 7.79 -8.15 -4.34
N ASP A 55 7.12 -8.18 -3.19
CA ASP A 55 5.83 -8.84 -3.03
C ASP A 55 4.70 -7.86 -3.37
N LEU A 56 3.57 -8.40 -3.82
CA LEU A 56 2.38 -7.61 -4.15
C LEU A 56 1.22 -7.96 -3.23
N VAL A 57 0.42 -6.96 -2.90
CA VAL A 57 -0.95 -7.11 -2.37
C VAL A 57 -1.94 -6.71 -3.48
N GLU A 58 -3.07 -7.41 -3.53
CA GLU A 58 -4.10 -7.20 -4.56
C GLU A 58 -4.84 -5.87 -4.30
N PRO A 59 -4.90 -4.96 -5.29
CA PRO A 59 -5.63 -3.70 -5.15
C PRO A 59 -7.15 -3.92 -5.03
N GLN A 60 -7.80 -3.13 -4.19
CA GLN A 60 -9.23 -3.26 -3.94
C GLN A 60 -10.02 -2.07 -4.47
N SER A 61 -11.18 -2.35 -5.09
CA SER A 61 -12.09 -1.31 -5.57
C SER A 61 -12.66 -0.52 -4.39
N GLY A 62 -12.66 0.81 -4.52
CA GLY A 62 -13.12 1.73 -3.46
C GLY A 62 -12.02 2.17 -2.49
N TRP A 63 -10.81 1.62 -2.60
CA TRP A 63 -9.68 1.95 -1.74
C TRP A 63 -8.45 2.38 -2.57
N PRO A 64 -8.53 3.54 -3.25
CA PRO A 64 -7.51 3.93 -4.23
C PRO A 64 -6.13 4.14 -3.61
N ASP A 65 -6.07 4.52 -2.33
CA ASP A 65 -4.83 4.78 -1.61
C ASP A 65 -4.09 3.50 -1.14
N MET A 66 -4.61 2.29 -1.39
CA MET A 66 -3.90 1.03 -1.09
C MET A 66 -2.54 0.93 -1.78
N VAL A 67 -2.33 1.68 -2.87
CA VAL A 67 -1.04 1.82 -3.55
C VAL A 67 0.08 2.31 -2.62
N PHE A 68 -0.27 3.03 -1.55
CA PHE A 68 0.65 3.56 -0.55
C PHE A 68 0.86 2.56 0.60
N THR A 69 1.44 1.40 0.27
CA THR A 69 1.70 0.28 1.20
C THR A 69 2.64 0.62 2.35
N ALA A 70 3.37 1.74 2.27
CA ALA A 70 4.14 2.29 3.39
C ALA A 70 3.26 2.57 4.63
N ASN A 71 1.96 2.78 4.44
CA ASN A 71 1.02 3.00 5.53
C ASN A 71 0.30 1.72 6.00
N ALA A 72 0.62 0.53 5.47
CA ALA A 72 -0.05 -0.71 5.88
C ALA A 72 0.21 -1.06 7.36
N GLY A 73 1.41 -0.77 7.84
CA GLY A 73 1.83 -1.04 9.22
C GLY A 73 3.34 -0.89 9.38
N LEU A 74 3.82 -1.06 10.60
CA LEU A 74 5.25 -1.00 10.94
C LEU A 74 5.76 -2.41 11.24
N VAL A 75 6.70 -2.88 10.41
CA VAL A 75 7.28 -4.23 10.52
C VAL A 75 8.62 -4.20 11.27
N LEU A 76 8.81 -5.11 12.23
CA LEU A 76 10.10 -5.42 12.83
C LEU A 76 10.23 -6.94 13.07
N GLY A 77 11.15 -7.58 12.34
CA GLY A 77 11.31 -9.03 12.38
C GLY A 77 10.05 -9.74 11.90
N LYS A 78 9.42 -10.54 12.76
CA LYS A 78 8.16 -11.24 12.48
C LYS A 78 6.92 -10.55 13.03
N ASN A 79 7.09 -9.38 13.65
CA ASN A 79 6.00 -8.62 14.24
C ASN A 79 5.63 -7.46 13.31
N VAL A 80 4.33 -7.16 13.23
CA VAL A 80 3.82 -5.95 12.60
C VAL A 80 2.83 -5.26 13.53
N VAL A 81 2.98 -3.95 13.72
CA VAL A 81 1.90 -3.12 14.26
C VAL A 81 1.09 -2.64 13.08
N LEU A 82 -0.15 -3.13 12.95
CA LEU A 82 -1.06 -2.73 11.89
C LEU A 82 -1.37 -1.25 12.03
N SER A 83 -1.38 -0.52 10.92
CA SER A 83 -1.83 0.86 10.95
C SER A 83 -3.32 0.93 11.26
N ARG A 84 -3.70 1.98 11.99
CA ARG A 84 -5.08 2.37 12.21
C ARG A 84 -5.26 3.78 11.66
N PHE A 85 -5.97 3.91 10.55
CA PHE A 85 -6.04 5.16 9.82
C PHE A 85 -6.95 6.16 10.54
N LEU A 86 -6.52 7.43 10.57
CA LEU A 86 -7.33 8.53 11.09
C LEU A 86 -8.57 8.79 10.22
N HIS A 87 -8.41 8.69 8.90
CA HIS A 87 -9.43 9.04 7.92
C HIS A 87 -10.22 7.79 7.49
N LYS A 88 -11.55 7.86 7.58
CA LYS A 88 -12.48 6.79 7.18
C LYS A 88 -12.32 6.37 5.72
N GLU A 89 -11.86 7.30 4.89
CA GLU A 89 -11.56 7.11 3.48
C GLU A 89 -10.49 6.01 3.25
N ARG A 90 -9.64 5.75 4.25
CA ARG A 90 -8.59 4.71 4.20
C ARG A 90 -8.78 3.57 5.21
N GLN A 91 -9.71 3.68 6.16
CA GLN A 91 -9.91 2.65 7.19
C GLN A 91 -10.34 1.29 6.60
N GLY A 92 -10.98 1.26 5.43
CA GLY A 92 -11.30 0.00 4.76
C GLY A 92 -10.11 -0.73 4.15
N GLU A 93 -8.92 -0.13 4.12
CA GLU A 93 -7.67 -0.78 3.71
C GLU A 93 -7.12 -1.75 4.77
N GLU A 94 -7.40 -1.44 6.05
CA GLU A 94 -6.90 -2.15 7.22
C GLU A 94 -7.10 -3.68 7.14
N PRO A 95 -8.31 -4.21 6.85
CA PRO A 95 -8.52 -5.66 6.77
C PRO A 95 -7.68 -6.31 5.65
N TYR A 96 -7.51 -5.67 4.50
CA TYR A 96 -6.73 -6.26 3.40
C TYR A 96 -5.23 -6.30 3.70
N PHE A 97 -4.70 -5.29 4.40
CA PHE A 97 -3.32 -5.33 4.86
C PHE A 97 -3.13 -6.35 5.98
N LYS A 98 -4.08 -6.45 6.91
CA LYS A 98 -4.07 -7.47 7.95
C LYS A 98 -4.02 -8.87 7.35
N ASP A 99 -4.92 -9.19 6.44
CA ASP A 99 -4.99 -10.49 5.77
C ASP A 99 -3.65 -10.81 5.08
N TRP A 100 -3.06 -9.84 4.36
CA TRP A 100 -1.77 -10.03 3.71
C TRP A 100 -0.64 -10.33 4.71
N PHE A 101 -0.59 -9.62 5.84
CA PHE A 101 0.42 -9.86 6.87
C PHE A 101 0.24 -11.23 7.54
N GLU A 102 -1.00 -11.62 7.85
CA GLU A 102 -1.31 -12.93 8.43
C GLU A 102 -0.95 -14.08 7.47
N ASP A 103 -1.29 -13.95 6.19
CA ASP A 103 -0.96 -14.94 5.14
C ASP A 103 0.56 -15.09 4.95
N LYS A 104 1.33 -14.02 5.16
CA LYS A 104 2.80 -14.04 5.11
C LYS A 104 3.45 -14.50 6.44
N GLY A 105 2.64 -14.85 7.43
CA GLY A 105 3.08 -15.42 8.71
C GLY A 105 3.66 -14.38 9.67
N TYR A 106 3.25 -13.12 9.57
CA TYR A 106 3.56 -12.11 10.60
C TYR A 106 2.64 -12.26 11.80
N THR A 107 3.14 -11.89 12.98
CA THR A 107 2.32 -11.67 14.17
C THR A 107 1.80 -10.23 14.13
N VAL A 108 0.50 -10.07 13.94
CA VAL A 108 -0.16 -8.77 13.82
C VAL A 108 -0.61 -8.26 15.19
N TYR A 109 -0.23 -7.03 15.51
CA TYR A 109 -0.69 -6.28 16.68
C TYR A 109 -1.55 -5.12 16.20
N GLU A 110 -2.70 -4.92 16.84
CA GLU A 110 -3.63 -3.83 16.55
C GLU A 110 -3.62 -2.82 17.71
N LEU A 111 -3.72 -1.54 17.36
CA LEU A 111 -3.86 -0.46 18.35
C LEU A 111 -5.29 -0.46 18.93
N PRO A 112 -5.46 -0.13 20.22
CA PRO A 112 -6.77 -0.05 20.89
C PRO A 112 -7.71 0.97 20.26
#